data_AF-A0A0J8U7Y6-F1
#
_entry.id   AF-A0A0J8U7Y6-F1
#
_cell.length_a   1.000
_cell.length_b   1.000
_cell.length_c   1.000
_cell.angle_alpha   90.00
_cell.angle_beta   90.00
_cell.angle_gamma   90.00
#
_symmetry.space_group_name_H-M   'P 1'
#
loop_
_entity.id
_entity.type
_entity.pdbx_description
1 polymer ?
#
loop_
_entity_poly.entity_id
_entity_poly.type
_entity_poly.pdbx_seq_one_letter_code
_entity_poly.pdbx_strand_id
1 'polypeptide(L)' 'MTAAHPDSIMAPRDALPGRQYLVVFLSDTWDGRVVSGRYVGTRSPDGNWIVRAPRGGQSFHGVDDHEIAVVE' A
#
# COMPACT_ATOMS: atom_id res chain seq x y z
N MET A 1 20.90 -4.01 -21.77
CA MET A 1 19.61 -4.67 -21.46
C MET A 1 19.40 -4.55 -19.97
N THR A 2 18.66 -3.54 -19.52
CA THR A 2 18.34 -3.35 -18.11
C THR A 2 17.27 -4.37 -17.75
N ALA A 3 17.63 -5.37 -16.93
CA ALA A 3 16.67 -6.32 -16.41
C ALA A 3 15.60 -5.54 -15.63
N ALA A 4 14.33 -5.74 -15.98
CA ALA A 4 13.24 -5.33 -15.10
C ALA A 4 13.51 -5.97 -13.74
N HIS A 5 13.74 -5.15 -12.71
CA HIS A 5 13.75 -5.66 -11.35
C HIS A 5 12.37 -6.27 -11.12
N PRO A 6 12.27 -7.54 -10.69
CA PRO A 6 11.00 -8.04 -10.21
C PRO A 6 10.60 -7.11 -9.07
N ASP A 7 9.44 -6.47 -9.21
CA ASP A 7 8.74 -5.70 -8.18
C ASP A 7 9.09 -6.29 -6.80
N SER A 8 9.94 -5.61 -6.03
CA SER A 8 10.49 -6.19 -4.81
C SER A 8 9.51 -5.97 -3.68
N ILE A 9 9.12 -7.04 -2.99
CA ILE A 9 8.15 -6.93 -1.89
C ILE A 9 8.90 -6.61 -0.61
N MET A 10 8.54 -5.48 -0.02
CA MET A 10 9.01 -5.02 1.29
C MET A 10 7.99 -5.43 2.36
N ALA A 11 8.44 -5.76 3.57
CA ALA A 11 7.54 -5.93 4.69
C ALA A 11 6.93 -4.56 5.07
N PRO A 12 5.60 -4.42 5.19
CA PRO A 12 4.95 -3.14 5.46
C PRO A 12 5.48 -2.41 6.70
N ARG A 13 5.85 -3.16 7.74
CA ARG A 13 6.42 -2.61 8.98
C ARG A 13 7.77 -1.89 8.80
N ASP A 14 8.51 -2.21 7.74
CA ASP A 14 9.83 -1.62 7.45
C ASP A 14 9.73 -0.31 6.65
N ALA A 15 8.51 0.06 6.22
CA ALA A 15 8.26 1.28 5.48
C ALA A 15 8.50 2.52 6.35
N LEU A 16 9.28 3.46 5.82
CA LEU A 16 9.56 4.74 6.49
C LEU A 16 8.31 5.64 6.55
N PRO A 17 7.99 6.24 7.71
CA PRO A 17 6.89 7.19 7.84
C PRO A 17 7.01 8.39 6.89
N GLY A 18 5.88 8.81 6.32
CA GLY A 18 5.80 9.95 5.40
C GLY A 18 6.30 9.69 3.98
N ARG A 19 6.94 8.54 3.72
CA ARG A 19 7.33 8.13 2.37
C ARG A 19 6.17 7.42 1.66
N GLN A 20 6.06 7.65 0.35
CA GLN A 20 5.07 7.02 -0.51
C GLN A 20 5.61 5.71 -1.08
N TYR A 21 4.75 4.70 -1.14
CA TYR A 21 5.04 3.38 -1.69
C TYR A 21 3.89 2.91 -2.57
N LEU A 22 4.20 2.02 -3.52
CA LEU A 22 3.17 1.25 -4.19
C LEU A 22 2.67 0.17 -3.23
N VAL A 23 1.36 0.04 -3.08
CA VAL A 23 0.76 -0.99 -2.22
C VAL A 23 -0.37 -1.70 -2.94
N VAL A 24 -0.60 -2.95 -2.56
CA VAL A 24 -1.73 -3.76 -3.00
C VAL A 24 -2.42 -4.31 -1.76
N PHE A 25 -3.76 -4.35 -1.77
CA PHE A 25 -4.49 -5.08 -0.73
C PHE A 25 -4.33 -6.58 -0.96
N LEU A 26 -4.16 -7.33 0.12
CA LEU A 26 -4.03 -8.79 0.10
C LEU A 26 -5.39 -9.49 -0.07
N SER A 27 -6.48 -8.76 0.17
CA SER A 27 -7.86 -9.19 -0.02
C SER A 27 -8.54 -8.31 -1.07
N ASP A 28 -9.55 -8.83 -1.76
CA ASP A 28 -10.39 -8.08 -2.70
C ASP A 28 -11.35 -7.11 -1.99
N THR A 29 -11.44 -7.19 -0.67
CA THR A 29 -12.29 -6.32 0.15
C THR A 29 -11.57 -5.82 1.40
N TRP A 30 -11.82 -4.56 1.73
CA TRP A 30 -11.40 -3.92 2.98
C TRP A 30 -12.59 -3.19 3.59
N ASP A 31 -12.94 -3.50 4.84
CA ASP A 31 -14.10 -2.94 5.55
C ASP A 31 -15.41 -2.96 4.72
N GLY A 32 -15.68 -4.10 4.07
CA GLY A 32 -16.86 -4.30 3.22
C GLY A 32 -16.85 -3.57 1.88
N ARG A 33 -15.77 -2.86 1.54
CA ARG A 33 -15.59 -2.18 0.25
C ARG A 33 -14.69 -2.99 -0.66
N VAL A 34 -15.08 -3.10 -1.93
CA VAL A 34 -14.22 -3.74 -2.94
C VAL A 34 -12.97 -2.88 -3.14
N VAL A 35 -11.81 -3.48 -2.97
CA VAL A 35 -10.49 -2.90 -3.19
C VAL A 35 -9.76 -3.78 -4.19
N SER A 36 -9.40 -3.21 -5.34
CA SER A 36 -8.73 -3.98 -6.40
C SER A 36 -7.67 -3.13 -7.09
N GLY A 37 -6.53 -3.76 -7.37
CA GLY A 37 -5.43 -3.14 -8.07
C GLY A 37 -4.40 -2.48 -7.16
N ARG A 38 -3.65 -1.54 -7.75
CA ARG A 38 -2.49 -0.89 -7.14
C ARG A 38 -2.84 0.50 -6.62
N TYR A 39 -2.36 0.79 -5.41
CA TYR A 39 -2.60 2.03 -4.69
C TYR A 39 -1.28 2.68 -4.29
N VAL A 40 -1.35 3.95 -3.87
CA VAL A 40 -0.24 4.64 -3.22
C VAL A 40 -0.48 4.65 -1.72
N GLY A 41 0.38 3.97 -0.97
CA GLY A 41 0.37 3.94 0.48
C GLY A 41 1.38 4.93 1.07
N THR A 42 1.03 5.58 2.18
CA THR A 42 1.95 6.35 3.01
C THR A 42 1.88 5.82 4.43
N ARG A 43 3.03 5.45 5.00
CA ARG A 43 3.12 5.02 6.40
C ARG A 43 2.95 6.23 7.31
N SER A 44 2.00 6.15 8.23
CA SER A 44 1.79 7.16 9.27
C SER A 44 2.72 6.90 10.47
N PRO A 45 3.05 7.93 11.27
CA PRO A 45 3.89 7.78 12.46
C PRO A 45 3.29 6.89 13.55
N ASP A 46 1.97 6.70 13.55
CA ASP A 46 1.22 5.83 14.47
C ASP A 46 1.32 4.34 14.11
N GLY A 47 1.97 4.00 13.00
CA GLY A 47 2.11 2.61 12.53
C GLY A 47 0.98 2.15 11.62
N ASN A 48 0.04 3.01 11.24
CA ASN A 48 -0.99 2.67 10.26
C ASN A 48 -0.66 3.18 8.86
N TRP A 49 -1.45 2.78 7.87
CA TRP A 49 -1.33 3.25 6.49
C TRP A 49 -2.45 4.19 6.09
N ILE A 50 -2.08 5.21 5.31
CA ILE A 50 -3.00 6.00 4.48
C ILE A 50 -2.82 5.54 3.04
N VAL A 51 -3.83 4.89 2.48
CA VAL A 51 -3.80 4.31 1.13
C VAL A 51 -4.70 5.12 0.20
N ARG A 52 -4.23 5.49 -0.98
CA ARG A 52 -4.95 6.36 -1.93
C ARG A 52 -4.93 5.78 -3.33
N ALA A 53 -6.06 5.87 -4.02
CA ALA A 53 -6.12 5.58 -5.44
C ALA A 53 -5.25 6.59 -6.21
N PRO A 54 -4.41 6.14 -7.17
CA PRO A 54 -3.39 7.00 -7.81
C PRO A 54 -3.96 8.16 -8.63
N ARG A 55 -5.25 8.12 -9.00
CA ARG A 55 -5.93 9.16 -9.81
C ARG A 55 -6.91 10.02 -9.02
N GLY A 56 -6.69 10.21 -7.72
CA GLY A 56 -7.51 11.11 -6.88
C GLY A 56 -8.89 10.54 -6.53
N GLY A 57 -8.98 9.21 -6.42
CA GLY A 57 -10.21 8.50 -6.04
C GLY A 57 -10.29 8.23 -4.53
N GLN A 58 -10.74 7.02 -4.20
CA GLN A 58 -10.94 6.58 -2.82
C GLN A 58 -9.64 6.60 -2.01
N SER A 59 -9.76 7.04 -0.75
CA SER A 59 -8.71 6.93 0.26
C SER A 59 -9.17 6.08 1.44
N PHE A 60 -8.24 5.30 1.98
CA PHE A 60 -8.40 4.42 3.12
C PHE A 60 -7.42 4.86 4.20
N HIS A 61 -7.89 4.93 5.43
CA HIS A 61 -7.13 5.42 6.57
C HIS A 61 -7.16 4.35 7.65
N GLY A 62 -6.03 4.13 8.33
CA GLY A 62 -5.96 3.10 9.37
C GLY A 62 -5.78 1.70 8.82
N VAL A 63 -5.22 1.54 7.60
CA VAL A 63 -4.97 0.21 7.03
C VAL A 63 -3.78 -0.42 7.76
N ASP A 64 -3.93 -1.67 8.18
CA ASP A 64 -2.92 -2.39 8.96
C ASP A 64 -1.89 -3.13 8.07
N ASP A 65 -0.76 -3.49 8.66
CA ASP A 65 0.33 -4.21 7.98
C ASP A 65 -0.09 -5.57 7.41
N HIS A 66 -1.10 -6.22 8.00
CA HIS A 66 -1.54 -7.55 7.57
C HIS A 66 -2.54 -7.50 6.40
N GLU A 67 -2.93 -6.31 5.96
CA GLU A 67 -3.93 -6.12 4.91
C GLU A 67 -3.33 -5.77 3.55
N ILE A 68 -2.06 -5.38 3.52
CA ILE A 68 -1.38 -4.94 2.31
C ILE A 68 -0.01 -5.60 2.10
N ALA A 69 0.44 -5.60 0.86
CA ALA A 69 1.85 -5.76 0.53
C ALA A 69 2.41 -4.43 0.00
N VAL A 70 3.67 -4.15 0.34
CA VAL A 70 4.42 -3.00 -0.18
C VAL A 70 5.30 -3.47 -1.32
N VAL A 71 5.26 -2.72 -2.42
CA VAL A 71 6.00 -3.00 -3.65
C VAL A 71 6.98 -1.85 -3.91
N GLU A 72 8.27 -2.18 -4.08
CA GLU A 72 9.35 -1.27 -4.48
C GLU A 72 9.83 -1.51 -5.92
#